data_AF-A0A527YNW2-F1
#
_entry.id   AF-A0A527YNW2-F1
#
_cell.length_a   1.000
_cell.length_b   1.000
_cell.length_c   1.000
_cell.angle_alpha   90.00
_cell.angle_beta   90.00
_cell.angle_gamma   90.00
#
_symmetry.space_group_name_H-M   'P 1'
#
loop_
_entity.id
_entity.type
_entity.pdbx_description
1 polymer ?
#
loop_
_entity_poly.entity_id
_entity_poly.type
_entity_poly.pdbx_seq_one_letter_code
_entity_poly.pdbx_strand_id
1 'polypeptide(L)' 'MDASSVKPQVTGFYDTPSGSIQYVVADPQTRRCAIIDPILDFEEKSGATATRNADA' A
#
# COMPACT_ATOMS: atom_id res chain seq x y z
N MET A 1 21.97 0.39 24.38
CA MET A 1 20.55 0.16 24.04
C MET A 1 20.57 -0.52 22.70
N ASP A 2 20.05 -1.75 22.65
CA ASP A 2 20.15 -2.66 21.53
C ASP A 2 19.49 -2.05 20.28
N ALA A 3 20.31 -1.64 19.30
CA ALA A 3 19.87 -1.29 17.96
C ALA A 3 19.77 -2.58 17.12
N SER A 4 19.11 -3.60 17.65
CA SER A 4 18.67 -4.73 16.83
C SER A 4 17.79 -4.14 15.75
N SER A 5 18.22 -4.30 14.50
CA SER A 5 17.57 -3.73 13.32
C SER A 5 16.10 -4.13 13.33
N VAL A 6 15.24 -3.22 13.77
CA VAL A 6 13.80 -3.42 13.77
C VAL A 6 13.40 -3.49 12.32
N LYS A 7 12.96 -4.68 11.89
CA LYS A 7 12.48 -4.88 10.53
C LYS A 7 11.15 -4.16 10.37
N PRO A 8 10.98 -3.34 9.33
CA PRO A 8 9.68 -2.76 9.05
C PRO A 8 8.68 -3.89 8.73
N GLN A 9 7.44 -3.69 9.13
CA GLN A 9 6.33 -4.53 8.71
C GLN A 9 5.93 -4.10 7.30
N VAL A 10 5.98 -5.03 6.35
CA VAL A 10 5.69 -4.77 4.94
C VAL A 10 4.49 -5.60 4.52
N THR A 11 3.44 -4.92 4.06
CA THR A 11 2.23 -5.55 3.51
C THR A 11 2.08 -5.14 2.06
N GLY A 12 1.89 -6.11 1.16
CA GLY A 12 1.68 -5.89 -0.27
C GLY A 12 0.23 -6.19 -0.66
N PHE A 13 -0.31 -5.38 -1.56
CA PHE A 13 -1.68 -5.50 -2.09
C PHE A 13 -1.61 -5.57 -3.62
N TYR A 14 -2.00 -6.71 -4.18
CA TYR A 14 -1.95 -6.93 -5.63
C TYR A 14 -3.21 -6.39 -6.30
N ASP A 15 -3.03 -5.48 -7.25
CA ASP A 15 -4.11 -4.98 -8.10
C ASP A 15 -4.12 -5.78 -9.41
N THR A 16 -5.12 -6.64 -9.55
CA THR A 16 -5.27 -7.49 -10.75
C THR A 16 -5.46 -6.70 -12.04
N PRO A 17 -6.29 -5.63 -12.09
CA PRO A 17 -6.48 -4.82 -13.30
C PRO A 17 -5.17 -4.26 -13.89
N SER A 18 -4.31 -3.67 -13.07
CA SER A 18 -3.05 -3.05 -13.53
C SER A 18 -1.84 -4.00 -13.49
N GLY A 19 -1.93 -5.12 -12.77
CA GLY A 19 -0.81 -6.01 -12.50
C GLY A 19 0.21 -5.45 -11.49
N SER A 20 -0.08 -4.31 -10.87
CA SER A 20 0.80 -3.63 -9.91
C SER A 20 0.66 -4.20 -8.50
N ILE A 21 1.67 -3.99 -7.65
CA ILE A 21 1.60 -4.27 -6.22
C ILE A 21 1.81 -2.96 -5.46
N GLN A 22 0.85 -2.61 -4.61
CA GLN A 22 0.93 -1.48 -3.68
C GLN A 22 1.53 -1.95 -2.36
N TYR A 23 2.21 -1.08 -1.62
CA TYR A 23 2.78 -1.46 -0.32
C TYR A 23 2.45 -0.48 0.79
N VAL A 24 2.21 -1.03 1.98
CA VAL A 24 2.29 -0.32 3.26
C VAL A 24 3.52 -0.82 4.00
N VAL A 25 4.42 0.12 4.33
CA VAL A 25 5.64 -0.15 5.10
C VAL A 25 5.52 0.58 6.43
N ALA A 26 5.47 -0.15 7.53
CA ALA A 26 5.27 0.40 8.87
C ALA A 26 6.45 0.11 9.81
N ASP A 27 6.89 1.13 10.54
CA ASP A 27 7.77 0.97 11.69
C ASP A 27 6.91 0.66 12.94
N PRO A 28 7.03 -0.56 13.52
CA PRO A 28 6.21 -0.95 14.66
C PRO A 28 6.55 -0.19 15.95
N GLN A 29 7.74 0.41 16.06
CA GLN A 29 8.13 1.17 17.26
C GLN A 29 7.55 2.58 17.25
N THR A 30 7.79 3.32 16.17
CA THR A 30 7.32 4.72 16.10
C THR A 30 5.89 4.86 15.59
N ARG A 31 5.33 3.78 15.02
CA ARG A 31 4.04 3.75 14.31
C ARG A 31 3.98 4.70 13.11
N ARG A 32 5.14 5.10 12.58
CA ARG A 32 5.23 5.80 11.29
C ARG A 32 5.11 4.79 10.17
N CYS A 33 4.52 5.21 9.06
CA CYS A 33 4.43 4.37 7.87
C CYS A 33 4.67 5.19 6.60
N ALA A 34 4.97 4.46 5.52
CA ALA A 34 4.97 4.94 4.16
C ALA A 34 3.98 4.11 3.34
N ILE A 35 3.26 4.78 2.44
CA ILE A 35 2.41 4.17 1.42
C ILE A 35 3.15 4.33 0.09
N ILE A 36 3.35 3.22 -0.62
CA ILE A 36 4.13 3.16 -1.86
C ILE A 36 3.20 2.71 -2.98
N ASP A 37 3.25 3.46 -4.09
CA ASP A 37 2.44 3.27 -5.30
C ASP A 37 0.94 3.11 -5.02
N PRO A 38 0.27 4.06 -4.33
CA PRO A 38 -1.17 3.99 -4.11
C PRO A 38 -1.93 4.06 -5.44
N ILE A 39 -2.94 3.20 -5.59
CA ILE A 39 -3.76 3.09 -6.79
C ILE A 39 -5.15 3.67 -6.53
N LEU A 40 -5.57 4.59 -7.40
CA LEU A 40 -6.97 4.98 -7.53
C LEU A 40 -7.62 4.04 -8.56
N ASP A 41 -8.67 3.34 -8.17
CA ASP A 41 -9.42 2.49 -9.11
C ASP A 41 -9.97 3.36 -10.24
N PHE A 42 -9.86 2.87 -11.48
CA PHE A 42 -10.36 3.56 -12.67
C PHE A 42 -11.00 2.57 -13.64
N GLU A 43 -12.21 2.89 -14.14
CA GLU A 43 -12.87 2.16 -15.21
C GLU A 43 -12.78 2.97 -16.51
N GLU A 44 -12.09 2.41 -17.51
CA GLU A 44 -11.66 3.15 -18.69
C GLU A 44 -12.81 3.65 -19.58
N LYS A 45 -13.93 2.92 -19.67
CA LYS A 45 -15.01 3.26 -20.61
C LYS A 45 -15.91 4.38 -20.10
N SER A 46 -16.19 4.39 -18.80
CA SER A 46 -17.05 5.38 -18.14
C SER A 46 -16.26 6.51 -17.48
N GLY A 47 -14.96 6.32 -17.28
CA GLY A 47 -14.11 7.23 -16.51
C GLY A 47 -14.41 7.21 -15.00
N ALA A 48 -15.15 6.20 -14.52
CA ALA A 48 -15.53 6.11 -13.12
C ALA A 48 -14.31 5.78 -12.25
N THR A 49 -14.23 6.43 -11.09
CA THR A 49 -13.22 6.18 -10.08
C THR A 49 -13.80 5.51 -8.84
N ALA A 50 -13.00 4.73 -8.11
CA ALA A 50 -13.39 4.18 -6.81
C ALA A 50 -12.18 4.10 -5.86
N THR A 51 -12.43 3.78 -4.60
CA THR A 51 -11.42 3.72 -3.53
C THR A 51 -11.23 2.32 -2.95
N ARG A 52 -11.66 1.27 -3.66
CA ARG A 52 -11.60 -0.11 -3.15
C ARG A 52 -10.18 -0.53 -2.83
N ASN A 53 -9.21 -0.09 -3.62
CA ASN A 53 -7.78 -0.30 -3.36
C ASN A 53 -7.30 0.35 -2.05
N ALA A 54 -7.91 1.48 -1.63
CA ALA A 54 -7.59 2.14 -0.37
C ALA A 54 -8.33 1.53 0.84
N ASP A 55 -9.49 0.89 0.61
CA ASP A 55 -10.33 0.28 1.65
C ASP A 55 -9.90 -1.15 2.04
N ALA A 56 -8.96 -1.74 1.30
CA ALA A 56 -8.53 -3.14 1.40
C ALA A 56 -7.55 -3.45 2.57
#